data_AF-A0A951K8Q6-F1
#
_entry.id   AF-A0A951K8Q6-F1
#
_cell.length_a   1.000
_cell.length_b   1.000
_cell.length_c   1.000
_cell.angle_alpha   90.00
_cell.angle_beta   90.00
_cell.angle_gamma   90.00
#
_symmetry.space_group_name_H-M   'P 1'
#
loop_
_entity.id
_entity.type
_entity.pdbx_description
1 polymer ?
#
loop_
_entity_poly.entity_id
_entity_poly.type
_entity_poly.pdbx_seq_one_letter_code
_entity_poly.pdbx_strand_id
1 'polypeptide(L)'
;MFCCYLDDAGNTGNDLGDATQPIHYNGALVFSETAWLEVVNEIKIVKLFAREYGYHGPPKLEFHGSQLFQGGKGGWSRVKLDDRLDIYRQCLAVLQAKQIPLLIGACNKPRLKAQYLQPEHPHAIAMLLCLERIAKFAALNNSLAFVVADDCSPSVKQIARKVLDDYRAQGAPYGFTVDLSPIIHTIHFMNSSDSLHIQMCDLALYAIRRFEATHDARIEPFALMAYSLLRDRRTIPY
;
A
#
# COMPACT_ATOMS: atom_id res chain seq x y z
N MET A 1 -4.72 -13.17 15.21
CA MET A 1 -3.55 -12.87 14.34
C MET A 1 -4.04 -12.04 13.18
N PHE A 2 -3.23 -11.09 12.71
CA PHE A 2 -3.51 -10.27 11.54
C PHE A 2 -2.63 -10.68 10.36
N CYS A 3 -3.20 -10.63 9.16
CA CYS A 3 -2.45 -10.71 7.91
C CYS A 3 -2.35 -9.29 7.33
N CYS A 4 -1.13 -8.77 7.21
CA CYS A 4 -0.87 -7.42 6.72
C CYS A 4 -0.32 -7.49 5.30
N TYR A 5 -1.00 -6.86 4.35
CA TYR A 5 -0.59 -6.82 2.95
C TYR A 5 -0.07 -5.44 2.60
N LEU A 6 1.16 -5.41 2.09
CA LEU A 6 1.92 -4.21 1.82
C LEU A 6 2.05 -3.97 0.32
N ASP A 7 2.02 -2.70 -0.02
CA ASP A 7 2.40 -2.21 -1.33
C ASP A 7 3.13 -0.86 -1.21
N ASP A 8 3.90 -0.51 -2.23
CA ASP A 8 4.67 0.72 -2.30
C ASP A 8 4.21 1.65 -3.41
N ALA A 9 4.29 2.96 -3.16
CA ALA A 9 3.92 3.96 -4.14
C ALA A 9 4.90 5.12 -4.13
N GLY A 10 5.12 5.73 -5.29
CA GLY A 10 6.06 6.84 -5.40
C GLY A 10 7.54 6.41 -5.36
N ASN A 11 7.86 5.20 -5.82
CA ASN A 11 9.23 4.68 -5.83
C ASN A 11 10.00 5.16 -7.07
N THR A 12 11.03 5.96 -6.84
CA THR A 12 11.96 6.46 -7.87
C THR A 12 13.39 5.99 -7.60
N GLY A 13 13.53 4.93 -6.78
CA GLY A 13 14.81 4.48 -6.26
C GLY A 13 15.53 5.58 -5.48
N ASN A 14 16.75 5.91 -5.89
CA ASN A 14 17.59 6.93 -5.29
C ASN A 14 17.34 8.35 -5.83
N ASP A 15 16.43 8.54 -6.79
CA ASP A 15 16.10 9.88 -7.25
C ASP A 15 15.22 10.61 -6.21
N LEU A 16 15.88 11.45 -5.42
CA LEU A 16 15.24 12.28 -4.40
C LEU A 16 14.65 13.59 -4.95
N GLY A 17 14.85 13.89 -6.24
CA GLY A 17 14.49 15.15 -6.88
C GLY A 17 13.25 15.08 -7.78
N ASP A 18 12.61 13.92 -7.94
CA ASP A 18 11.40 13.78 -8.76
C ASP A 18 10.25 14.61 -8.19
N ALA A 19 9.99 15.76 -8.83
CA ALA A 19 8.92 16.69 -8.45
C ALA A 19 7.51 16.09 -8.59
N THR A 20 7.34 15.04 -9.40
CA THR A 20 6.06 14.35 -9.58
C THR A 20 5.82 13.27 -8.52
N GLN A 21 6.89 12.83 -7.84
CA GLN A 21 6.85 11.82 -6.77
C GLN A 21 7.68 12.26 -5.55
N PRO A 22 7.35 13.41 -4.92
CA PRO A 22 8.14 13.98 -3.84
C PRO A 22 8.09 13.16 -2.55
N ILE A 23 7.08 12.30 -2.43
CA ILE A 23 6.89 11.42 -1.28
C ILE A 23 6.92 9.97 -1.76
N HIS A 24 7.68 9.13 -1.05
CA HIS A 24 7.63 7.68 -1.17
C HIS A 24 6.74 7.11 -0.05
N TYR A 25 5.91 6.11 -0.36
CA TYR A 25 4.94 5.54 0.58
C TYR A 25 5.10 4.02 0.62
N ASN A 26 4.98 3.44 1.81
CA ASN A 26 4.61 2.05 2.01
C ASN A 26 3.31 2.03 2.79
N GLY A 27 2.28 1.42 2.20
CA GLY A 27 0.97 1.21 2.81
C GLY A 27 0.81 -0.23 3.25
N ALA A 28 0.05 -0.47 4.31
CA ALA A 28 -0.36 -1.79 4.74
C ALA A 28 -1.85 -1.83 5.05
N LEU A 29 -2.58 -2.74 4.40
CA LEU A 29 -3.93 -3.13 4.80
C LEU A 29 -3.86 -4.29 5.80
N VAL A 30 -4.58 -4.18 6.91
CA VAL A 30 -4.55 -5.15 8.01
C VAL A 30 -5.83 -5.96 8.02
N PHE A 31 -5.74 -7.28 7.88
CA PHE A 31 -6.90 -8.16 7.84
C PHE A 31 -6.94 -9.08 9.05
N SER A 32 -8.09 -9.15 9.73
CA SER A 32 -8.42 -10.30 10.57
C SER A 32 -8.70 -11.52 9.67
N GLU A 33 -8.68 -12.72 10.25
CA GLU A 33 -8.99 -13.96 9.51
C GLU A 33 -10.37 -13.92 8.83
N THR A 34 -11.39 -13.42 9.54
CA THR A 34 -12.75 -13.31 9.01
C THR A 34 -12.83 -12.28 7.88
N ALA A 35 -12.29 -11.08 8.10
CA ALA A 35 -12.31 -10.01 7.12
C ALA A 35 -11.51 -10.37 5.86
N TRP A 36 -10.44 -11.15 6.01
CA TRP A 36 -9.61 -11.62 4.91
C TRP A 36 -10.44 -12.41 3.87
N LEU A 37 -11.26 -13.35 4.33
CA LEU A 37 -12.10 -14.19 3.47
C LEU A 37 -13.27 -13.40 2.87
N GLU A 38 -13.91 -12.55 3.67
CA GLU A 38 -15.05 -11.75 3.23
C GLU A 38 -14.67 -10.78 2.10
N VAL A 39 -13.55 -10.08 2.24
CA VAL A 39 -13.04 -9.16 1.21
C VAL A 39 -12.75 -9.93 -0.09
N VAL A 40 -12.16 -11.12 -0.03
CA VAL A 40 -11.92 -11.96 -1.22
C VAL A 40 -13.21 -12.25 -1.96
N ASN A 41 -14.27 -12.61 -1.24
CA ASN A 41 -15.54 -12.98 -1.84
C ASN A 41 -16.22 -11.77 -2.50
N GLU A 42 -16.23 -10.62 -1.84
CA GLU A 42 -16.83 -9.40 -2.39
C GLU A 42 -16.05 -8.86 -3.59
N ILE A 43 -14.71 -8.87 -3.54
CA ILE A 43 -13.88 -8.42 -4.66
C ILE A 43 -13.97 -9.35 -5.87
N LYS A 44 -14.22 -10.65 -5.67
CA LYS A 44 -14.52 -11.57 -6.79
C LYS A 44 -15.79 -11.16 -7.53
N ILE A 45 -16.81 -10.69 -6.83
CA ILE A 45 -18.05 -10.18 -7.45
C ILE A 45 -17.74 -8.93 -8.27
N VAL A 46 -16.94 -8.00 -7.74
CA VAL A 46 -16.50 -6.80 -8.49
C VAL A 46 -15.70 -7.18 -9.75
N LYS A 47 -14.89 -8.25 -9.70
CA LYS A 47 -14.18 -8.76 -10.88
C LYS A 47 -15.11 -9.34 -11.95
N LEU A 48 -16.21 -9.99 -11.54
CA LEU A 48 -17.23 -10.47 -12.48
C LEU A 48 -17.94 -9.28 -13.15
N PHE A 49 -18.33 -8.27 -12.36
CA PHE A 49 -18.88 -7.02 -12.89
C PHE A 49 -17.94 -6.37 -13.91
N ALA A 50 -16.64 -6.26 -13.62
CA ALA A 50 -15.67 -5.70 -14.58
C ALA A 50 -15.64 -6.43 -15.94
N ARG A 51 -15.85 -7.76 -15.95
CA ARG A 51 -15.91 -8.56 -17.18
C ARG A 51 -17.16 -8.29 -18.00
N GLU A 52 -18.30 -8.19 -17.34
CA GLU A 52 -19.59 -7.90 -17.99
C GLU A 52 -19.56 -6.52 -18.66
N TYR A 53 -18.84 -5.56 -18.09
CA TYR A 53 -18.76 -4.17 -18.56
C TYR A 53 -17.55 -3.90 -19.47
N GLY A 54 -17.03 -4.95 -20.13
CA GLY A 54 -16.12 -4.80 -21.27
C GLY A 54 -14.63 -4.98 -20.98
N TYR A 55 -14.24 -5.52 -19.81
CA TYR A 55 -12.84 -5.91 -19.58
C TYR A 55 -12.49 -7.17 -20.40
N HIS A 56 -11.67 -7.00 -21.44
CA HIS A 56 -11.25 -8.06 -22.36
C HIS A 56 -9.75 -8.41 -22.25
N GLY A 57 -9.22 -8.50 -21.02
CA GLY A 57 -7.84 -8.90 -20.78
C GLY A 57 -7.66 -10.40 -20.48
N PRO A 58 -6.43 -10.83 -20.09
CA PRO A 58 -6.10 -12.21 -19.73
C PRO A 58 -7.07 -12.80 -18.70
N PRO A 59 -7.29 -14.13 -18.63
CA PRO A 59 -8.26 -14.75 -17.74
C PRO A 59 -8.14 -14.30 -16.27
N LYS A 60 -6.89 -14.16 -15.80
CA LYS A 60 -6.56 -13.60 -14.50
C LYS A 60 -6.65 -12.07 -14.58
N LEU A 61 -7.80 -11.53 -14.19
CA LEU A 61 -8.00 -10.08 -14.08
C LEU A 61 -7.29 -9.57 -12.83
N GLU A 62 -6.47 -8.53 -12.99
CA GLU A 62 -5.79 -7.81 -11.91
C GLU A 62 -6.28 -6.38 -11.81
N PHE A 63 -6.46 -5.91 -10.59
CA PHE A 63 -6.74 -4.51 -10.32
C PHE A 63 -5.46 -3.76 -10.00
N HIS A 64 -5.30 -2.63 -10.70
CA HIS A 64 -4.21 -1.68 -10.52
C HIS A 64 -4.82 -0.28 -10.54
N GLY A 65 -4.55 0.54 -9.53
CA GLY A 65 -5.18 1.86 -9.33
C GLY A 65 -4.87 2.80 -10.50
N SER A 66 -3.64 2.71 -11.02
CA SER A 66 -3.24 3.42 -12.23
C SER A 66 -4.05 3.02 -13.47
N GLN A 67 -4.34 1.73 -13.65
CA GLN A 67 -5.10 1.24 -14.80
C GLN A 67 -6.59 1.59 -14.69
N LEU A 68 -7.19 1.44 -13.51
CA LEU A 68 -8.59 1.80 -13.30
C LEU A 68 -8.79 3.31 -13.46
N PHE A 69 -7.91 4.13 -12.89
CA PHE A 69 -8.07 5.57 -12.92
C PHE A 69 -7.67 6.19 -14.28
N GLN A 70 -6.48 5.87 -14.80
CA GLN A 70 -5.96 6.50 -16.02
C GLN A 70 -6.45 5.79 -17.29
N GLY A 71 -6.56 4.46 -17.27
CA GLY A 71 -7.07 3.67 -18.38
C GLY A 71 -6.13 3.51 -19.57
N GLY A 72 -6.71 3.17 -20.72
CA GLY A 72 -6.05 3.26 -22.03
C GLY A 72 -5.04 2.14 -22.33
N LYS A 73 -4.91 1.11 -21.48
CA LYS A 73 -3.98 0.00 -21.70
C LYS A 73 -4.61 -1.35 -21.38
N GLY A 74 -4.20 -2.36 -22.13
CA GLY A 74 -4.60 -3.76 -21.92
C GLY A 74 -6.12 -3.97 -21.97
N GLY A 75 -6.60 -4.86 -21.10
CA GLY A 75 -8.01 -5.24 -21.04
C GLY A 75 -8.97 -4.12 -20.65
N TRP A 76 -8.45 -2.99 -20.14
CA TRP A 76 -9.22 -1.81 -19.72
C TRP A 76 -9.50 -0.81 -20.85
N SER A 77 -8.88 -0.99 -22.02
CA SER A 77 -8.96 -0.04 -23.15
C SER A 77 -10.38 0.20 -23.67
N ARG A 78 -11.29 -0.77 -23.49
CA ARG A 78 -12.69 -0.70 -23.95
C ARG A 78 -13.70 -0.38 -22.85
N VAL A 79 -13.26 -0.35 -21.58
CA VAL A 79 -14.12 -0.05 -20.45
C VAL A 79 -14.24 1.47 -20.31
N LYS A 80 -15.46 1.99 -20.27
CA LYS A 80 -15.70 3.43 -20.15
C LYS A 80 -15.10 3.96 -18.85
N LEU A 81 -14.77 5.25 -18.82
CA LEU A 81 -14.19 5.88 -17.64
C LEU A 81 -15.10 5.69 -16.43
N ASP A 82 -16.39 6.00 -16.55
CA ASP A 82 -17.34 5.92 -15.44
C ASP A 82 -17.44 4.50 -14.88
N ASP A 83 -17.46 3.48 -15.73
CA ASP A 83 -17.48 2.07 -15.31
C ASP A 83 -16.20 1.70 -14.55
N ARG A 84 -15.02 2.17 -15.00
CA ARG A 84 -13.75 1.93 -14.28
C ARG A 84 -13.70 2.63 -12.92
N LEU A 85 -14.20 3.86 -12.86
CA LEU A 85 -14.31 4.63 -11.63
C LEU A 85 -15.31 3.99 -10.67
N ASP A 86 -16.40 3.42 -11.18
CA ASP A 86 -17.36 2.69 -10.37
C ASP A 86 -16.76 1.39 -9.80
N ILE A 87 -16.01 0.63 -10.61
CA ILE A 87 -15.25 -0.55 -10.14
C ILE A 87 -14.27 -0.16 -9.03
N TYR A 88 -13.53 0.94 -9.21
CA TYR A 88 -12.62 1.46 -8.18
C TYR A 88 -13.39 1.78 -6.89
N ARG A 89 -14.51 2.49 -7.01
CA ARG A 89 -15.36 2.89 -5.89
C ARG A 89 -15.89 1.66 -5.14
N GLN A 90 -16.36 0.65 -5.86
CA GLN A 90 -16.85 -0.60 -5.26
C GLN A 90 -15.75 -1.31 -4.47
N CYS A 91 -14.53 -1.40 -5.00
CA CYS A 91 -13.40 -1.98 -4.27
C CYS A 91 -13.11 -1.25 -2.94
N LEU A 92 -13.04 0.08 -2.95
CA LEU A 92 -12.82 0.84 -1.73
C LEU A 92 -14.01 0.75 -0.75
N ALA A 93 -15.24 0.69 -1.28
CA ALA A 93 -16.44 0.53 -0.47
C ALA A 93 -16.45 -0.80 0.30
N VAL A 94 -15.97 -1.90 -0.31
CA VAL A 94 -15.78 -3.19 0.37
C VAL A 94 -14.84 -3.03 1.56
N LEU A 95 -13.69 -2.36 1.37
CA LEU A 95 -12.74 -2.13 2.46
C LEU A 95 -13.34 -1.28 3.59
N GLN A 96 -14.14 -0.26 3.25
CA GLN A 96 -14.83 0.58 4.24
C GLN A 96 -15.90 -0.19 5.01
N ALA A 97 -16.73 -0.97 4.31
CA ALA A 97 -17.79 -1.76 4.92
C ALA A 97 -17.24 -2.77 5.94
N LYS A 98 -16.05 -3.34 5.65
CA LYS A 98 -15.33 -4.24 6.54
C LYS A 98 -14.39 -3.55 7.53
N GLN A 99 -14.32 -2.22 7.48
CA GLN A 99 -13.48 -1.38 8.34
C GLN A 99 -11.99 -1.79 8.31
N ILE A 100 -11.48 -2.19 7.15
CA ILE A 100 -10.09 -2.66 6.99
C ILE A 100 -9.13 -1.52 7.32
N PRO A 101 -8.28 -1.64 8.37
CA PRO A 101 -7.30 -0.62 8.71
C PRO A 101 -6.24 -0.45 7.62
N LEU A 102 -5.94 0.81 7.31
CA LEU A 102 -4.79 1.21 6.52
C LEU A 102 -3.74 1.88 7.42
N LEU A 103 -2.49 1.46 7.27
CA LEU A 103 -1.32 2.00 7.99
C LEU A 103 -0.30 2.48 6.97
N ILE A 104 0.29 3.68 7.15
CA ILE A 104 1.17 4.29 6.14
C ILE A 104 2.48 4.79 6.73
N GLY A 105 3.60 4.20 6.32
CA GLY A 105 4.91 4.83 6.44
C GLY A 105 5.23 5.65 5.19
N ALA A 106 5.70 6.87 5.35
CA ALA A 106 6.05 7.73 4.22
C ALA A 106 7.40 8.41 4.40
N CYS A 107 8.08 8.67 3.27
CA CYS A 107 9.34 9.39 3.22
C CYS A 107 9.26 10.62 2.32
N ASN A 108 9.54 11.81 2.86
CA ASN A 108 9.62 13.04 2.08
C ASN A 108 11.02 13.19 1.46
N LYS A 109 11.14 12.95 0.15
CA LYS A 109 12.44 12.89 -0.53
C LYS A 109 13.15 14.24 -0.62
N PRO A 110 12.48 15.37 -0.95
CA PRO A 110 13.12 16.69 -0.94
C PRO A 110 13.72 17.05 0.43
N ARG A 111 12.99 16.78 1.51
CA ARG A 111 13.48 17.04 2.88
C ARG A 111 14.62 16.11 3.26
N LEU A 112 14.53 14.83 2.89
CA LEU A 112 15.62 13.87 3.10
C LEU A 112 16.91 14.32 2.40
N LYS A 113 16.81 14.78 1.15
CA LYS A 113 17.93 15.32 0.39
C LYS A 113 18.53 16.57 1.04
N ALA A 114 17.69 17.45 1.58
CA ALA A 114 18.12 18.70 2.19
C ALA A 114 18.79 18.49 3.56
N GLN A 115 18.39 17.46 4.31
CA GLN A 115 18.84 17.25 5.69
C GLN A 115 20.09 16.37 5.81
N TYR A 116 20.33 15.46 4.86
CA TYR A 116 21.40 14.46 4.99
C TYR A 116 22.37 14.51 3.81
N LEU A 117 23.68 14.53 4.12
CA LEU A 117 24.75 14.47 3.12
C LEU A 117 24.75 13.12 2.37
N GLN A 118 24.46 12.04 3.07
CA GLN A 118 24.30 10.69 2.55
C GLN A 118 22.93 10.16 2.99
N PRO A 119 21.86 10.50 2.25
CA PRO A 119 20.51 10.10 2.63
C PRO A 119 20.32 8.59 2.49
N GLU A 120 19.65 7.99 3.49
CA GLU A 120 19.19 6.59 3.43
C GLU A 120 18.18 6.40 2.29
N HIS A 121 18.00 5.17 1.80
CA HIS A 121 17.06 4.90 0.73
C HIS A 121 15.61 5.24 1.18
N PRO A 122 14.81 6.02 0.41
CA PRO A 122 13.44 6.41 0.81
C PRO A 122 12.53 5.22 1.13
N HIS A 123 12.68 4.13 0.38
CA HIS A 123 11.99 2.87 0.66
C HIS A 123 12.32 2.27 2.01
N ALA A 124 13.59 2.33 2.45
CA ALA A 124 13.97 1.81 3.75
C ALA A 124 13.26 2.58 4.88
N ILE A 125 13.23 3.92 4.78
CA ILE A 125 12.55 4.79 5.74
C ILE A 125 11.04 4.54 5.76
N ALA A 126 10.38 4.54 4.59
CA ALA A 126 8.95 4.32 4.51
C ALA A 126 8.56 2.90 4.99
N MET A 127 9.35 1.88 4.64
CA MET A 127 9.15 0.50 5.10
C MET A 127 9.23 0.42 6.61
N LEU A 128 10.28 1.00 7.18
CA LEU A 128 10.46 1.01 8.61
C LEU A 128 9.25 1.63 9.33
N LEU A 129 8.86 2.82 8.89
CA LEU A 129 7.73 3.54 9.48
C LEU A 129 6.41 2.78 9.31
N CYS A 130 6.25 2.00 8.24
CA CYS A 130 5.08 1.15 8.06
C CYS A 130 5.10 -0.03 9.05
N LEU A 131 6.24 -0.72 9.19
CA LEU A 131 6.40 -1.83 10.14
C LEU A 131 6.17 -1.39 11.60
N GLU A 132 6.66 -0.22 12.01
CA GLU A 132 6.38 0.34 13.34
C GLU A 132 4.88 0.46 13.62
N ARG A 133 4.09 0.85 12.61
CA ARG A 133 2.63 0.96 12.74
C ARG A 133 1.96 -0.37 12.83
N ILE A 134 2.39 -1.33 12.01
CA ILE A 134 1.86 -2.70 12.04
C ILE A 134 2.09 -3.29 13.43
N ALA A 135 3.31 -3.15 13.96
CA ALA A 135 3.64 -3.64 15.30
C ALA A 135 2.82 -2.96 16.39
N LYS A 136 2.69 -1.62 16.36
CA LYS A 136 1.82 -0.87 17.29
C LYS A 136 0.37 -1.33 17.21
N PHE A 137 -0.15 -1.45 16.00
CA PHE A 137 -1.54 -1.88 15.78
C PHE A 137 -1.77 -3.29 16.33
N ALA A 138 -0.86 -4.22 16.05
CA ALA A 138 -0.93 -5.59 16.55
C ALA A 138 -0.84 -5.66 18.08
N ALA A 139 0.10 -4.92 18.68
CA ALA A 139 0.25 -4.81 20.13
C ALA A 139 -0.99 -4.25 20.82
N LEU A 140 -1.54 -3.15 20.31
CA LEU A 140 -2.77 -2.52 20.86
C LEU A 140 -3.97 -3.47 20.84
N ASN A 141 -3.99 -4.41 19.90
CA ASN A 141 -5.05 -5.41 19.76
C ASN A 141 -4.68 -6.77 20.39
N ASN A 142 -3.60 -6.85 21.16
CA ASN A 142 -3.09 -8.10 21.76
C ASN A 142 -2.99 -9.25 20.74
N SER A 143 -2.49 -8.97 19.53
CA SER A 143 -2.38 -9.94 18.45
C SER A 143 -0.99 -9.92 17.81
N LEU A 144 -0.70 -11.00 17.08
CA LEU A 144 0.47 -11.11 16.22
C LEU A 144 0.13 -10.69 14.79
N ALA A 145 1.11 -10.24 14.03
CA ALA A 145 0.98 -9.81 12.65
C ALA A 145 1.94 -10.58 11.73
N PHE A 146 1.39 -11.12 10.65
CA PHE A 146 2.13 -11.70 9.53
C PHE A 146 2.16 -10.71 8.37
N VAL A 147 3.34 -10.50 7.76
CA VAL A 147 3.55 -9.43 6.78
C VAL A 147 3.87 -10.01 5.40
N VAL A 148 3.08 -9.59 4.40
CA VAL A 148 3.24 -9.97 2.99
C VAL A 148 3.31 -8.70 2.14
N ALA A 149 4.37 -8.54 1.35
CA ALA A 149 4.55 -7.40 0.44
C ALA A 149 4.46 -7.84 -1.03
N ASP A 150 4.17 -6.89 -1.93
CA ASP A 150 4.23 -7.13 -3.37
C ASP A 150 5.65 -7.50 -3.83
N ASP A 151 5.69 -8.33 -4.86
CA ASP A 151 6.92 -8.76 -5.50
C ASP A 151 7.58 -7.58 -6.23
N CYS A 152 8.71 -7.14 -5.69
CA CYS A 152 9.53 -6.06 -6.22
C CYS A 152 10.93 -6.54 -6.63
N SER A 153 11.73 -5.62 -7.16
CA SER A 153 13.11 -5.94 -7.57
C SER A 153 13.92 -6.56 -6.41
N PRO A 154 14.90 -7.46 -6.70
CA PRO A 154 15.68 -8.13 -5.65
C PRO A 154 16.37 -7.16 -4.67
N SER A 155 16.81 -6.00 -5.14
CA SER A 155 17.41 -4.95 -4.30
C SER A 155 16.42 -4.38 -3.29
N VAL A 156 15.18 -4.09 -3.70
CA VAL A 156 14.12 -3.57 -2.82
C VAL A 156 13.72 -4.63 -1.78
N LYS A 157 13.62 -5.90 -2.18
CA LYS A 157 13.37 -7.01 -1.24
C LYS A 157 14.45 -7.12 -0.16
N GLN A 158 15.71 -7.00 -0.57
CA GLN A 158 16.84 -7.05 0.35
C GLN A 158 16.80 -5.87 1.33
N ILE A 159 16.50 -4.66 0.86
CA ILE A 159 16.33 -3.48 1.69
C ILE A 159 15.22 -3.72 2.72
N ALA A 160 14.04 -4.18 2.29
CA ALA A 160 12.90 -4.38 3.19
C ALA A 160 13.20 -5.42 4.29
N ARG A 161 13.83 -6.56 3.95
CA ARG A 161 14.24 -7.57 4.94
C ARG A 161 15.30 -7.04 5.89
N LYS A 162 16.32 -6.37 5.35
CA LYS A 162 17.40 -5.76 6.13
C LYS A 162 16.86 -4.76 7.15
N VAL A 163 15.90 -3.92 6.77
CA VAL A 163 15.27 -2.95 7.68
C VAL A 163 14.65 -3.64 8.89
N LEU A 164 13.94 -4.76 8.70
CA LEU A 164 13.33 -5.50 9.79
C LEU A 164 14.39 -6.15 10.70
N ASP A 165 15.42 -6.76 10.10
CA ASP A 165 16.48 -7.45 10.82
C ASP A 165 17.36 -6.46 11.63
N ASP A 166 17.78 -5.36 11.00
CA ASP A 166 18.57 -4.30 11.64
C ASP A 166 17.79 -3.69 12.81
N TYR A 167 16.49 -3.43 12.65
CA TYR A 167 15.67 -2.88 13.73
C TYR A 167 15.52 -3.85 14.89
N ARG A 168 15.33 -5.15 14.64
CA ARG A 168 15.26 -6.15 15.71
C ARG A 168 16.57 -6.26 16.47
N ALA A 169 17.71 -6.08 15.79
CA ALA A 169 19.03 -6.18 16.41
C ALA A 169 19.43 -4.90 17.17
N GLN A 170 19.07 -3.72 16.66
CA GLN A 170 19.64 -2.44 17.10
C GLN A 170 18.59 -1.41 17.58
N GLY A 171 17.30 -1.67 17.36
CA GLY A 171 16.22 -0.73 17.64
C GLY A 171 16.02 0.31 16.52
N ALA A 172 15.26 1.37 16.81
CA ALA A 172 14.97 2.39 15.80
C ALA A 172 16.20 3.20 15.41
N PRO A 173 16.55 3.30 14.12
CA PRO A 173 17.58 4.23 13.67
C PRO A 173 17.17 5.69 13.88
N TYR A 174 15.87 5.97 13.98
CA TYR A 174 15.32 7.32 14.12
C TYR A 174 14.21 7.37 15.18
N GLY A 175 14.39 8.22 16.19
CA GLY A 175 13.39 8.45 17.23
C GLY A 175 13.27 7.31 18.26
N PHE A 176 12.08 7.14 18.83
CA PHE A 176 11.84 6.12 19.85
C PHE A 176 11.69 4.73 19.23
N THR A 177 12.37 3.75 19.83
CA THR A 177 12.21 2.33 19.48
C THR A 177 10.82 1.83 19.84
N VAL A 178 10.22 1.13 18.89
CA VAL A 178 8.93 0.43 18.99
C VAL A 178 9.22 -1.04 19.13
N ASP A 179 8.50 -1.75 19.99
CA ASP A 179 8.65 -3.20 20.02
C ASP A 179 8.06 -3.83 18.74
N LEU A 180 8.92 -4.46 17.92
CA LEU A 180 8.51 -5.19 16.71
C LEU A 180 8.25 -6.68 16.97
N SER A 181 8.30 -7.14 18.23
CA SER A 181 7.95 -8.52 18.60
C SER A 181 6.55 -9.00 18.15
N PRO A 182 5.52 -8.13 17.99
CA PRO A 182 4.23 -8.55 17.46
C PRO A 182 4.29 -8.98 15.98
N ILE A 183 5.27 -8.49 15.21
CA ILE A 183 5.48 -8.93 13.84
C ILE A 183 6.22 -10.26 13.90
N ILE A 184 5.57 -11.32 13.46
CA ILE A 184 6.18 -12.66 13.43
C ILE A 184 6.95 -12.86 12.13
N HIS A 185 8.06 -13.62 12.23
CA HIS A 185 8.88 -14.04 11.09
C HIS A 185 9.47 -12.86 10.28
N THR A 186 9.88 -13.10 9.03
CA THR A 186 10.36 -12.08 8.07
C THR A 186 9.22 -11.58 7.17
N ILE A 187 9.52 -10.61 6.31
CA ILE A 187 8.62 -10.14 5.26
C ILE A 187 8.56 -11.19 4.14
N HIS A 188 7.35 -11.66 3.86
CA HIS A 188 7.07 -12.54 2.74
C HIS A 188 6.76 -11.71 1.50
N PHE A 189 7.14 -12.21 0.33
CA PHE A 189 6.87 -11.55 -0.95
C PHE A 189 5.99 -12.46 -1.79
N MET A 190 4.97 -11.89 -2.40
CA MET A 190 4.04 -12.60 -3.26
C MET A 190 3.72 -11.73 -4.48
N ASN A 191 3.56 -12.37 -5.63
CA ASN A 191 3.16 -11.67 -6.84
C ASN A 191 1.74 -11.11 -6.67
N SER A 192 1.55 -9.81 -6.92
CA SER A 192 0.24 -9.15 -6.83
C SER A 192 -0.84 -9.84 -7.65
N SER A 193 -0.52 -10.53 -8.74
CA SER A 193 -1.49 -11.33 -9.49
C SER A 193 -2.15 -12.41 -8.63
N ASP A 194 -1.40 -13.03 -7.71
CA ASP A 194 -1.86 -14.10 -6.82
C ASP A 194 -2.56 -13.59 -5.56
N SER A 195 -2.59 -12.26 -5.34
CA SER A 195 -3.13 -11.66 -4.13
C SER A 195 -4.10 -10.52 -4.40
N LEU A 196 -5.38 -10.76 -4.10
CA LEU A 196 -6.39 -9.70 -4.11
C LEU A 196 -6.09 -8.62 -3.06
N HIS A 197 -5.53 -8.99 -1.92
CA HIS A 197 -5.25 -8.06 -0.82
C HIS A 197 -4.13 -7.07 -1.16
N ILE A 198 -3.10 -7.51 -1.89
CA ILE A 198 -2.06 -6.62 -2.43
C ILE A 198 -2.69 -5.65 -3.43
N GLN A 199 -3.53 -6.16 -4.36
CA GLN A 199 -4.26 -5.30 -5.31
C GLN A 199 -5.13 -4.26 -4.59
N MET A 200 -5.80 -4.63 -3.50
CA MET A 200 -6.59 -3.69 -2.69
C MET A 200 -5.71 -2.64 -2.00
N CYS A 201 -4.52 -3.02 -1.55
CA CYS A 201 -3.55 -2.11 -0.97
C CYS A 201 -3.07 -1.09 -2.01
N ASP A 202 -2.74 -1.54 -3.24
CA ASP A 202 -2.42 -0.67 -4.38
C ASP A 202 -3.54 0.36 -4.63
N LEU A 203 -4.80 -0.08 -4.71
CA LEU A 203 -5.93 0.84 -4.93
C LEU A 203 -6.04 1.90 -3.84
N ALA A 204 -5.92 1.53 -2.57
CA ALA A 204 -6.00 2.49 -1.48
C ALA A 204 -4.82 3.47 -1.50
N LEU A 205 -3.61 2.95 -1.69
CA LEU A 205 -2.39 3.75 -1.64
C LEU A 205 -2.23 4.67 -2.85
N TYR A 206 -2.59 4.18 -4.05
CA TYR A 206 -2.57 4.95 -5.29
C TYR A 206 -3.50 6.16 -5.20
N ALA A 207 -4.70 6.01 -4.64
CA ALA A 207 -5.66 7.09 -4.49
C ALA A 207 -5.11 8.22 -3.62
N ILE A 208 -4.58 7.87 -2.44
CA ILE A 208 -3.93 8.81 -1.51
C ILE A 208 -2.77 9.52 -2.20
N ARG A 209 -1.80 8.77 -2.75
CA ARG A 209 -0.61 9.34 -3.38
C ARG A 209 -0.99 10.31 -4.49
N ARG A 210 -1.90 9.90 -5.39
CA ARG A 210 -2.26 10.71 -6.55
C ARG A 210 -2.97 11.99 -6.10
N PHE A 211 -3.88 11.91 -5.14
CA PHE A 211 -4.55 13.10 -4.62
C PHE A 211 -3.57 14.07 -4.00
N GLU A 212 -2.63 13.60 -3.17
CA GLU A 212 -1.61 14.47 -2.57
C GLU A 212 -0.68 15.10 -3.61
N ALA A 213 -0.38 14.38 -4.70
CA ALA A 213 0.49 14.88 -5.75
C ALA A 213 -0.22 15.90 -6.68
N THR A 214 -1.49 15.67 -7.05
CA THR A 214 -2.15 16.43 -8.12
C THR A 214 -3.34 17.25 -7.67
N HIS A 215 -3.93 16.99 -6.51
CA HIS A 215 -5.19 17.57 -6.05
C HIS A 215 -6.31 17.47 -7.11
N ASP A 216 -6.34 16.37 -7.87
CA ASP A 216 -7.32 16.17 -8.96
C ASP A 216 -8.69 15.85 -8.35
N ALA A 217 -9.69 16.67 -8.63
CA ALA A 217 -11.06 16.52 -8.12
C ALA A 217 -11.69 15.15 -8.45
N ARG A 218 -11.22 14.45 -9.50
CA ARG A 218 -11.70 13.10 -9.83
C ARG A 218 -11.13 12.03 -8.93
N ILE A 219 -9.89 12.16 -8.43
CA ILE A 219 -9.32 11.17 -7.50
C ILE A 219 -9.75 11.44 -6.05
N GLU A 220 -10.12 12.68 -5.74
CA GLU A 220 -10.48 13.14 -4.40
C GLU A 220 -11.49 12.21 -3.68
N PRO A 221 -12.62 11.77 -4.29
CA PRO A 221 -13.57 10.89 -3.60
C PRO A 221 -12.93 9.55 -3.18
N PHE A 222 -12.08 8.99 -4.04
CA PHE A 222 -11.38 7.73 -3.76
C PHE A 222 -10.32 7.92 -2.68
N ALA A 223 -9.63 9.06 -2.68
CA ALA A 223 -8.67 9.40 -1.64
C ALA A 223 -9.35 9.59 -0.29
N LEU A 224 -10.51 10.27 -0.23
CA LEU A 224 -11.31 10.40 0.99
C LEU A 224 -11.79 9.03 1.50
N MET A 225 -12.22 8.13 0.60
CA MET A 225 -12.56 6.76 0.98
C MET A 225 -11.34 6.03 1.57
N ALA A 226 -10.17 6.11 0.92
CA ALA A 226 -8.94 5.51 1.43
C ALA A 226 -8.48 6.14 2.77
N TYR A 227 -8.62 7.45 2.94
CA TYR A 227 -8.31 8.14 4.21
C TYR A 227 -9.23 7.70 5.35
N SER A 228 -10.48 7.33 5.09
CA SER A 228 -11.37 6.81 6.14
C SER A 228 -10.89 5.47 6.74
N LEU A 229 -10.09 4.72 5.98
CA LEU A 229 -9.44 3.48 6.42
C LEU A 229 -8.19 3.75 7.26
N LEU A 230 -7.59 4.94 7.12
CA LEU A 230 -6.32 5.28 7.75
C LEU A 230 -6.45 5.26 9.28
N ARG A 231 -5.60 4.47 9.93
CA ARG A 231 -5.49 4.41 11.40
C ARG A 231 -4.25 5.09 11.93
N ASP A 232 -3.14 5.04 11.18
CA ASP A 232 -1.90 5.69 11.57
C ASP A 232 -1.05 6.04 10.33
N ARG A 233 -0.48 7.24 10.31
CA ARG A 233 0.48 7.73 9.31
C ARG A 233 1.60 8.55 9.92
N ARG A 234 2.83 8.39 9.42
CA ARG A 234 4.01 9.21 9.79
C ARG A 234 4.88 9.31 8.57
N THR A 235 5.33 10.54 8.37
CA THR A 235 6.17 10.93 7.26
C THR A 235 7.48 11.45 7.85
N ILE A 236 8.62 10.94 7.39
CA ILE A 236 9.94 11.45 7.79
C ILE A 236 10.78 11.71 6.53
N PRO A 237 11.57 12.79 6.45
CA PRO A 237 11.72 13.82 7.47
C PRO A 237 10.58 14.83 7.50
N TYR A 238 10.34 15.38 8.70
CA TYR A 238 9.38 16.46 8.95
C TYR A 238 9.94 17.83 8.56
#